data_AF-A0A538FDK5-F1
#
_entry.id   AF-A0A538FDK5-F1
#
_cell.length_a   1.000
_cell.length_b   1.000
_cell.length_c   1.000
_cell.angle_alpha   90.00
_cell.angle_beta   90.00
_cell.angle_gamma   90.00
#
_symmetry.space_group_name_H-M   'P 1'
#
loop_
_entity.id
_entity.type
_entity.pdbx_description
1 polymer ?
#
loop_
_entity_poly.entity_id
_entity_poly.type
_entity_poly.pdbx_seq_one_letter_code
_entity_poly.pdbx_strand_id
1 'polypeptide(L)'
;MSWEPPRRFHFVRTGLEYVPPPRRGELVSRLVERYVVPGGRLLVGTDIADGIGVAEAVAQAGHDVGGEILGEVDDKGGRVRLVWVDVPG
;
A
#
# COMPACT_ATOMS: atom_id res chain seq x y z
N MET A 1 8.77 -7.50 18.32
CA MET A 1 7.95 -8.35 17.43
C MET A 1 8.86 -9.03 16.43
N SER A 2 8.83 -10.37 16.34
CA SER A 2 9.68 -11.20 15.46
C SER A 2 8.88 -12.06 14.46
N TRP A 3 7.57 -11.81 14.34
CA TRP A 3 6.75 -12.54 13.39
C TRP A 3 7.13 -12.17 11.95
N GLU A 4 7.32 -13.19 11.13
CA GLU A 4 7.58 -13.09 9.69
C GLU A 4 6.69 -14.13 8.98
N PRO A 5 6.11 -13.83 7.81
CA PRO A 5 5.31 -14.78 7.07
C PRO A 5 6.17 -15.93 6.51
N PRO A 6 5.63 -17.15 6.38
CA PRO A 6 6.38 -18.31 5.91
C PRO A 6 6.77 -18.24 4.43
N ARG A 7 6.17 -17.32 3.66
CA ARG A 7 6.42 -17.12 2.24
C ARG A 7 6.02 -15.71 1.80
N ARG A 8 6.43 -15.36 0.59
CA ARG A 8 5.93 -14.18 -0.12
C ARG A 8 4.55 -14.46 -0.76
N PHE A 9 3.82 -13.39 -1.05
CA PHE A 9 2.45 -13.43 -1.59
C PHE A 9 2.36 -12.68 -2.92
N HIS A 10 1.42 -13.08 -3.76
CA HIS A 10 1.07 -12.36 -4.99
C HIS A 10 0.39 -11.02 -4.69
N PHE A 11 -0.33 -10.94 -3.57
CA PHE A 11 -1.02 -9.73 -3.13
C PHE A 11 -0.77 -9.52 -1.64
N VAL A 12 -0.34 -8.32 -1.28
CA VAL A 12 -0.23 -7.85 0.12
C VAL A 12 -1.08 -6.60 0.24
N ARG A 13 -1.89 -6.46 1.30
CA ARG A 13 -2.66 -5.25 1.59
C ARG A 13 -2.21 -4.61 2.88
N THR A 14 -2.06 -3.28 2.89
CA THR A 14 -1.80 -2.50 4.09
C THR A 14 -2.55 -1.17 4.09
N GLY A 15 -2.88 -0.69 5.29
CA GLY A 15 -3.17 0.72 5.55
C GLY A 15 -1.92 1.47 6.02
N LEU A 16 -1.97 2.81 6.03
CA LEU A 16 -0.89 3.70 6.49
C LEU A 16 -1.36 4.73 7.54
N GLU A 17 -2.62 4.64 7.96
CA GLU A 17 -3.30 5.56 8.89
C GLU A 17 -2.60 5.67 10.24
N TYR A 18 -1.89 4.62 10.65
CA TYR A 18 -1.14 4.57 11.90
C TYR A 18 0.37 4.70 11.72
N VAL A 19 0.84 4.90 10.49
CA VAL A 19 2.27 5.04 10.18
C VAL A 19 2.63 6.52 10.11
N PRO A 20 3.59 7.00 10.93
CA PRO A 20 4.07 8.37 10.86
C PRO A 20 4.54 8.71 9.44
N PRO A 21 4.21 9.90 8.88
CA PRO A 21 4.50 10.23 7.48
C PRO A 21 5.93 9.94 7.03
N PRO A 22 6.99 10.29 7.78
CA PRO A 22 8.37 10.02 7.36
C PRO A 22 8.75 8.54 7.25
N ARG A 23 7.93 7.64 7.82
CA ARG A 23 8.17 6.19 7.86
C ARG A 23 7.28 5.40 6.90
N ARG A 24 6.38 6.06 6.18
CA ARG A 24 5.47 5.39 5.25
C ARG A 24 6.23 4.74 4.09
N GLY A 25 7.19 5.46 3.50
CA GLY A 25 8.08 4.91 2.49
C GLY A 25 8.85 3.67 2.98
N GLU A 26 9.42 3.74 4.19
CA GLU A 26 10.14 2.60 4.82
C GLU A 26 9.25 1.34 4.91
N LEU A 27 8.00 1.50 5.34
CA LEU A 27 7.06 0.38 5.40
C LEU A 27 6.73 -0.15 4.01
N VAL A 28 6.44 0.71 3.04
CA VAL A 28 6.14 0.32 1.66
C VAL A 28 7.30 -0.49 1.05
N SER A 29 8.54 0.02 1.14
CA SER A 29 9.73 -0.68 0.65
C SER A 29 9.89 -2.04 1.32
N ARG A 30 9.77 -2.12 2.65
CA ARG A 30 9.86 -3.39 3.38
C ARG A 30 8.82 -4.40 2.88
N LEU A 31 7.58 -3.97 2.68
CA LEU A 31 6.50 -4.86 2.25
C LEU A 31 6.73 -5.39 0.84
N VAL A 32 7.11 -4.50 -0.10
CA VAL A 32 7.46 -4.88 -1.48
C VAL A 32 8.61 -5.86 -1.50
N GLU A 33 9.73 -5.52 -0.85
CA GLU A 33 10.98 -6.30 -0.92
C GLU A 33 10.88 -7.67 -0.25
N ARG A 34 10.17 -7.74 0.89
CA ARG A 34 10.20 -8.94 1.74
C ARG A 34 8.98 -9.83 1.59
N TYR A 35 7.83 -9.28 1.22
CA TYR A 35 6.55 -10.00 1.31
C TYR A 35 5.82 -10.15 -0.01
N VAL A 36 6.17 -9.39 -1.04
CA VAL A 36 5.56 -9.52 -2.38
C VAL A 36 6.48 -10.34 -3.29
N VAL A 37 5.91 -11.30 -4.01
CA VAL A 37 6.64 -12.06 -5.05
C VAL A 37 6.91 -11.17 -6.27
N PRO A 38 7.95 -11.45 -7.08
CA PRO A 38 8.09 -10.87 -8.40
C PRO A 38 6.81 -11.06 -9.24
N GLY A 39 6.38 -10.02 -9.95
CA GLY A 39 5.10 -9.99 -10.68
C GLY A 39 3.85 -9.85 -9.80
N GLY A 40 4.00 -9.73 -8.48
CA GLY A 40 2.91 -9.48 -7.53
C GLY A 40 2.60 -8.00 -7.34
N ARG A 41 1.66 -7.70 -6.43
CA ARG A 41 1.27 -6.33 -6.09
C ARG A 41 1.20 -6.06 -4.59
N LEU A 42 1.65 -4.87 -4.20
CA LEU A 42 1.30 -4.27 -2.92
C LEU A 42 0.09 -3.36 -3.10
N LEU A 43 -0.96 -3.59 -2.34
CA LEU A 43 -2.18 -2.81 -2.27
C LEU A 43 -2.12 -1.90 -1.04
N VAL A 44 -2.10 -0.59 -1.24
CA VAL A 44 -2.11 0.42 -0.18
C VAL A 44 -3.42 1.15 -0.21
N GLY A 45 -4.25 0.97 0.81
CA GLY A 45 -5.59 1.56 0.85
C GLY A 45 -5.98 2.04 2.22
N THR A 46 -6.87 3.03 2.25
CA THR A 46 -7.46 3.57 3.48
C THR A 46 -8.96 3.73 3.31
N ASP A 47 -9.69 3.54 4.40
CA ASP A 47 -11.14 3.75 4.48
C ASP A 47 -11.50 5.24 4.64
N ILE A 48 -10.50 6.14 4.67
CA ILE A 48 -10.66 7.59 4.77
C ILE A 48 -9.90 8.25 3.61
N ALA A 49 -10.59 8.56 2.51
CA ALA A 49 -9.99 9.09 1.29
C ALA A 49 -9.21 10.42 1.43
N ASP A 50 -9.47 11.20 2.48
CA ASP A 50 -9.07 12.61 2.50
C ASP A 50 -7.67 12.93 3.07
N GLY A 51 -6.86 11.95 3.49
CA GLY A 51 -5.67 12.32 4.30
C GLY A 51 -4.39 11.51 4.19
N ILE A 52 -4.34 10.44 3.43
CA ILE A 52 -3.14 9.59 3.44
C ILE A 52 -2.39 9.78 2.13
N GLY A 53 -1.19 10.35 2.23
CA GLY A 53 -0.20 10.47 1.15
C GLY A 53 0.30 9.11 0.68
N VAL A 54 -0.61 8.28 0.16
CA VAL A 54 -0.33 6.93 -0.33
C VAL A 54 0.57 7.02 -1.56
N ALA A 55 0.23 7.88 -2.51
CA ALA A 55 1.07 8.13 -3.68
C ALA A 55 2.44 8.70 -3.27
N GLU A 56 2.48 9.59 -2.27
CA GLU A 56 3.73 10.13 -1.73
C GLU A 56 4.58 9.03 -1.08
N ALA A 57 3.98 8.14 -0.29
CA ALA A 57 4.67 7.02 0.33
C ALA A 57 5.25 6.05 -0.71
N VAL A 58 4.51 5.78 -1.77
CA VAL A 58 4.98 4.97 -2.91
C VAL A 58 6.15 5.65 -3.62
N ALA A 59 6.06 6.96 -3.87
CA ALA A 59 7.15 7.73 -4.46
C ALA A 59 8.39 7.81 -3.56
N GLN A 60 8.22 8.01 -2.25
CA GLN A 60 9.30 7.99 -1.24
C GLN A 60 9.99 6.62 -1.18
N ALA A 61 9.25 5.55 -1.46
CA ALA A 61 9.78 4.20 -1.55
C ALA A 61 10.48 3.91 -2.89
N GLY A 62 10.50 4.87 -3.83
CA GLY A 62 11.13 4.71 -5.14
C GLY A 62 10.36 3.79 -6.09
N HIS A 63 9.06 3.59 -5.85
CA HIS A 63 8.20 2.77 -6.69
C HIS A 63 7.24 3.63 -7.50
N ASP A 64 6.89 3.15 -8.70
CA ASP A 64 5.82 3.74 -9.49
C ASP A 64 4.46 3.19 -9.06
N VAL A 65 3.43 4.04 -9.19
CA VAL A 65 2.04 3.64 -9.00
C VAL A 65 1.59 2.84 -10.21
N GLY A 66 1.25 1.56 -10.00
CA GLY A 66 0.69 0.67 -11.03
C GLY A 66 -0.78 0.96 -11.34
N GLY A 67 -1.47 1.66 -10.43
CA GLY A 67 -2.81 2.19 -10.65
C GLY A 67 -3.51 2.59 -9.35
N GLU A 68 -4.69 3.19 -9.50
CA GLU A 68 -5.53 3.61 -8.38
C GLU A 68 -7.01 3.33 -8.65
N ILE A 69 -7.75 3.11 -7.57
CA ILE A 69 -9.21 3.10 -7.53
C ILE A 69 -9.64 4.09 -6.46
N LEU A 70 -10.55 4.99 -6.85
CA LEU A 70 -11.33 5.81 -5.94
C LEU A 70 -12.76 5.30 -5.98
N GLY A 71 -13.32 4.94 -4.83
CA GLY A 71 -14.66 4.39 -4.74
C GLY A 71 -15.41 4.91 -3.52
N GLU A 72 -16.74 4.87 -3.61
CA GLU A 72 -17.61 5.07 -2.46
C GLU A 72 -17.88 3.71 -1.79
N VAL A 73 -17.75 3.67 -0.47
CA VAL A 73 -17.87 2.46 0.36
C VAL A 73 -19.33 2.20 0.72
N ASP A 74 -20.09 3.28 0.93
CA ASP A 74 -21.49 3.20 1.32
C ASP A 74 -22.28 4.46 0.92
N ASP A 75 -23.61 4.35 1.00
CA ASP A 75 -24.56 5.45 0.76
C ASP A 75 -24.39 6.62 1.74
N LYS A 76 -23.53 6.47 2.76
CA LYS A 76 -23.21 7.53 3.73
C LYS A 76 -22.03 8.38 3.29
N GLY A 77 -21.48 8.14 2.10
CA GLY A 77 -20.42 8.94 1.50
C GLY A 77 -19.02 8.61 2.01
N GLY A 78 -18.83 7.43 2.63
CA GLY A 78 -17.48 6.94 2.91
C GLY A 78 -16.73 6.78 1.59
N ARG A 79 -15.55 7.38 1.46
CA ARG A 79 -14.71 7.25 0.26
C ARG A 79 -13.48 6.40 0.59
N VAL A 80 -13.22 5.39 -0.25
CA VAL A 80 -12.00 4.59 -0.23
C VAL A 80 -11.10 5.02 -1.38
N ARG A 81 -9.82 5.14 -1.07
CA ARG A 81 -8.76 5.19 -2.08
C ARG A 81 -7.87 3.98 -1.91
N LEU A 82 -7.68 3.24 -2.99
CA LEU A 82 -6.75 2.12 -3.10
C LEU A 82 -5.75 2.42 -4.20
N VAL A 83 -4.47 2.34 -3.88
CA VAL A 83 -3.36 2.48 -4.83
C VAL A 83 -2.57 1.18 -4.80
N TRP A 84 -2.01 0.76 -5.92
CA TRP A 84 -1.11 -0.40 -5.91
C TRP A 84 0.22 -0.12 -6.61
N VAL A 85 1.21 -0.89 -6.18
CA VAL A 85 2.55 -0.98 -6.79
C VAL A 85 2.64 -2.33 -7.49
N ASP A 86 3.02 -2.32 -8.76
CA ASP A 86 3.40 -3.53 -9.50
C ASP A 86 4.87 -3.86 -9.23
N VAL A 87 5.15 -5.07 -8.76
CA VAL A 87 6.52 -5.55 -8.55
C VAL A 87 7.03 -6.18 -9.84
N PRO A 88 8.18 -5.74 -10.40
CA PRO A 88 8.75 -6.35 -11.59
C PRO A 88 8.92 -7.87 -11.44
N GLY A 89 8.76 -8.59 -12.56
CA GLY A 89 8.96 -10.04 -12.66
C GLY A 89 10.43 -10.45 -12.70
#